data_AF-A0A1F3D962-F1
#
_entry.id   AF-A0A1F3D962-F1
#
_cell.length_a   1.000
_cell.length_b   1.000
_cell.length_c   1.000
_cell.angle_alpha   90.00
_cell.angle_beta   90.00
_cell.angle_gamma   90.00
#
_symmetry.space_group_name_H-M   'P 1'
#
loop_
_entity.id
_entity.type
_entity.pdbx_description
1 polymer ?
#
loop_
_entity_poly.entity_id
_entity_poly.type
_entity_poly.pdbx_seq_one_letter_code
_entity_poly.pdbx_strand_id
1 'polypeptide(L)'
;MENKEIIKELKQITKIKSINLPSSIIFSIVENVLKVNLKDVSGNMQEDKSAFEGWIICLKSWFPEIEKVELHWEQPYFKKDIEKYSEKEIKKDKNRELHYNRFLFRVLQFSKMYPWFSYSEGKKKNISDFENILKNKLIINYPNDIKRHSISESKKEDIIESLFVNEYKFLLKDKLLLSELNQQLPVGIFTGLKSENTRLFTGQKSAIDIWGSNGDELSIFELKYQNKKVGIISELLFYLGIMNKVFIKGTIKYPEKARDIKYRDFPKLYSKIKTINKLKGYFLVDKDKLHPLIGNDVIKLINTGLENIGNISVDKLEYQYNSINKELSW
;
A
#
# COMPACT_ATOMS: atom_id res chain seq x y z
N MET A 1 26.12 -12.18 -5.55
CA MET A 1 25.14 -12.39 -6.63
C MET A 1 24.58 -11.06 -7.09
N GLU A 2 24.74 -10.74 -8.36
CA GLU A 2 24.14 -9.56 -9.00
C GLU A 2 22.76 -9.87 -9.60
N ASN A 3 21.98 -8.85 -9.99
CA ASN A 3 20.64 -8.98 -10.56
C ASN A 3 20.43 -10.16 -11.52
N LYS A 4 21.34 -10.37 -12.48
CA LYS A 4 21.22 -11.45 -13.48
C LYS A 4 21.35 -12.84 -12.85
N GLU A 5 22.23 -12.98 -11.86
CA GLU A 5 22.45 -14.21 -11.13
C GLU A 5 21.26 -14.50 -10.21
N ILE A 6 20.76 -13.48 -9.51
CA ILE A 6 19.55 -13.57 -8.70
C ILE A 6 18.36 -14.05 -9.55
N ILE A 7 18.15 -13.47 -10.74
CA ILE A 7 17.08 -13.90 -11.65
C ILE A 7 17.27 -15.36 -12.07
N LYS A 8 18.50 -15.75 -12.44
CA LYS A 8 18.81 -17.12 -12.87
C LYS A 8 18.47 -18.13 -11.77
N GLU A 9 18.93 -17.86 -10.55
CA GLU A 9 18.70 -18.73 -9.40
C GLU A 9 17.23 -18.74 -8.97
N LEU A 10 16.59 -17.58 -8.95
CA LEU A 10 15.16 -17.48 -8.64
C LEU A 10 14.32 -18.30 -9.62
N LYS A 11 14.65 -18.30 -10.93
CA LYS A 11 14.01 -19.17 -11.93
C LYS A 11 14.29 -20.66 -11.68
N GLN A 12 15.47 -21.01 -11.17
CA GLN A 12 15.83 -22.39 -10.85
C GLN A 12 15.10 -22.91 -9.61
N ILE A 13 14.99 -22.10 -8.56
CA ILE A 13 14.32 -22.44 -7.30
C ILE A 13 12.80 -22.51 -7.52
N THR A 14 12.22 -21.48 -8.14
CA THR A 14 10.76 -21.37 -8.32
C THR A 14 10.22 -22.22 -9.47
N LYS A 15 11.08 -22.66 -10.40
CA LYS A 15 10.71 -23.28 -11.69
C LYS A 15 9.88 -22.39 -12.63
N ILE A 16 9.75 -21.09 -12.36
CA ILE A 16 8.97 -20.17 -13.18
C ILE A 16 9.89 -19.39 -14.14
N LYS A 17 9.86 -19.74 -15.43
CA LYS A 17 10.77 -19.16 -16.44
C LYS A 17 10.55 -17.67 -16.73
N SER A 18 9.34 -17.15 -16.48
CA SER A 18 8.92 -15.79 -16.83
C SER A 18 9.21 -14.73 -15.77
N ILE A 19 9.77 -15.10 -14.61
CA ILE A 19 10.10 -14.13 -13.56
C ILE A 19 11.16 -13.15 -14.07
N ASN A 20 10.94 -11.87 -13.79
CA ASN A 20 11.92 -10.81 -13.99
C ASN A 20 11.88 -9.87 -12.78
N LEU A 21 13.04 -9.26 -12.49
CA LEU A 21 13.13 -8.15 -11.53
C LEU A 21 13.00 -6.81 -12.28
N PRO A 22 12.50 -5.76 -11.62
CA PRO A 22 12.38 -4.44 -12.23
C PRO A 22 13.76 -3.88 -12.55
N SER A 23 13.94 -3.32 -13.76
CA SER A 23 15.22 -2.75 -14.20
C SER A 23 15.62 -1.46 -13.46
N SER A 24 14.68 -0.80 -12.82
CA SER A 24 14.87 0.43 -12.04
C SER A 24 15.34 0.20 -10.61
N ILE A 25 15.34 -1.06 -10.15
CA ILE A 25 15.86 -1.45 -8.85
C ILE A 25 17.07 -2.35 -9.08
N ILE A 26 18.19 -1.97 -8.46
CA ILE A 26 19.41 -2.78 -8.50
C ILE A 26 19.43 -3.61 -7.22
N PHE A 27 19.47 -4.93 -7.36
CA PHE A 27 19.62 -5.88 -6.27
C PHE A 27 20.99 -6.55 -6.38
N SER A 28 21.64 -6.71 -5.23
CA SER A 28 22.78 -7.60 -5.09
C SER A 28 22.75 -8.30 -3.75
N ILE A 29 23.25 -9.54 -3.70
CA ILE A 29 23.39 -10.32 -2.48
C ILE A 29 24.88 -10.55 -2.26
N VAL A 30 25.42 -10.00 -1.17
CA VAL A 30 26.83 -10.10 -0.80
C VAL A 30 26.88 -10.49 0.67
N GLU A 31 27.58 -11.58 0.99
CA GLU A 31 27.74 -12.06 2.39
C GLU A 31 26.40 -12.13 3.14
N ASN A 32 25.40 -12.80 2.57
CA ASN A 32 24.05 -12.93 3.14
C ASN A 32 23.28 -11.60 3.34
N VAL A 33 23.77 -10.49 2.78
CA VAL A 33 23.09 -9.19 2.80
C VAL A 33 22.50 -8.87 1.43
N LEU A 34 21.19 -8.71 1.36
CA LEU A 34 20.52 -8.16 0.19
C LEU A 34 20.63 -6.63 0.19
N LYS A 35 21.38 -6.09 -0.75
CA LYS A 35 21.47 -4.65 -1.03
C LYS A 35 20.44 -4.29 -2.08
N VAL A 36 19.65 -3.26 -1.81
CA VAL A 36 18.59 -2.77 -2.70
C VAL A 36 18.82 -1.31 -2.99
N ASN A 37 19.02 -0.93 -4.25
CA ASN A 37 19.22 0.45 -4.65
C ASN A 37 18.09 0.94 -5.58
N LEU A 38 17.33 1.93 -5.09
CA LEU A 38 16.22 2.54 -5.80
C LEU A 38 16.63 3.84 -6.50
N LYS A 39 16.39 3.92 -7.81
CA LYS A 39 16.62 5.15 -8.59
C LYS A 39 15.45 6.14 -8.51
N ASP A 40 14.22 5.65 -8.44
CA ASP A 40 13.01 6.48 -8.36
C ASP A 40 12.22 6.18 -7.09
N VAL A 41 12.26 7.13 -6.14
CA VAL A 41 11.52 7.08 -4.87
C VAL A 41 10.33 8.05 -4.84
N SER A 42 10.05 8.72 -5.96
CA SER A 42 8.92 9.64 -6.12
C SER A 42 7.83 9.08 -7.05
N GLY A 43 7.94 7.81 -7.43
CA GLY A 43 6.98 7.11 -8.28
C GLY A 43 5.75 6.59 -7.55
N ASN A 44 4.80 6.05 -8.32
CA ASN A 44 3.65 5.35 -7.77
C ASN A 44 4.09 3.99 -7.19
N MET A 45 3.72 3.70 -5.94
CA MET A 45 4.11 2.49 -5.22
C MET A 45 3.57 1.19 -5.82
N GLN A 46 2.51 1.29 -6.62
CA GLN A 46 1.92 0.15 -7.33
C GLN A 46 2.77 -0.33 -8.50
N GLU A 47 3.62 0.55 -9.04
CA GLU A 47 4.51 0.19 -10.14
C GLU A 47 5.68 -0.61 -9.60
N ASP A 48 6.07 -1.68 -10.29
CA ASP A 48 7.16 -2.56 -9.86
C ASP A 48 8.47 -1.79 -9.58
N LYS A 49 8.66 -0.64 -10.24
CA LYS A 49 9.82 0.23 -10.04
C LYS A 49 9.92 0.88 -8.66
N SER A 50 8.80 1.03 -7.95
CA SER A 50 8.72 1.70 -6.66
C SER A 50 8.25 0.76 -5.54
N ALA A 51 7.98 -0.52 -5.84
CA ALA A 51 7.40 -1.52 -4.94
C ALA A 51 8.45 -2.27 -4.09
N PHE A 52 9.32 -1.52 -3.41
CA PHE A 52 10.50 -2.10 -2.76
C PHE A 52 10.17 -3.14 -1.68
N GLU A 53 9.12 -2.94 -0.87
CA GLU A 53 8.71 -3.88 0.17
C GLU A 53 8.32 -5.21 -0.44
N GLY A 54 7.52 -5.17 -1.52
CA GLY A 54 7.06 -6.36 -2.20
C GLY A 54 8.22 -7.18 -2.76
N TRP A 55 9.18 -6.51 -3.42
CA TRP A 55 10.37 -7.18 -3.94
C TRP A 55 11.30 -7.71 -2.84
N ILE A 56 11.55 -6.93 -1.78
CA ILE A 56 12.38 -7.37 -0.65
C ILE A 56 11.78 -8.59 0.03
N ILE A 57 10.48 -8.58 0.34
CA ILE A 57 9.81 -9.71 0.99
C ILE A 57 9.84 -10.94 0.08
N CYS A 58 9.55 -10.78 -1.22
CA CYS A 58 9.65 -11.89 -2.17
C CYS A 58 11.06 -12.47 -2.18
N LEU A 59 12.10 -11.65 -2.37
CA LEU A 59 13.48 -12.13 -2.42
C LEU A 59 13.89 -12.79 -1.10
N LYS A 60 13.64 -12.16 0.05
CA LYS A 60 13.97 -12.76 1.36
C LYS A 60 13.23 -14.07 1.63
N SER A 61 12.01 -14.22 1.12
CA SER A 61 11.27 -15.48 1.25
C SER A 61 11.83 -16.60 0.38
N TRP A 62 12.39 -16.28 -0.80
CA TRP A 62 12.91 -17.27 -1.75
C TRP A 62 14.39 -17.57 -1.58
N PHE A 63 15.13 -16.70 -0.89
CA PHE A 63 16.55 -16.82 -0.58
C PHE A 63 16.73 -16.81 0.95
N PRO A 64 16.56 -17.97 1.62
CA PRO A 64 16.59 -18.07 3.08
C PRO A 64 17.96 -17.72 3.68
N GLU A 65 19.03 -17.75 2.89
CA GLU A 65 20.37 -17.32 3.28
C GLU A 65 20.50 -15.81 3.44
N ILE A 66 19.54 -15.01 2.95
CA ILE A 66 19.52 -13.57 3.21
C ILE A 66 19.23 -13.34 4.70
N GLU A 67 20.24 -12.95 5.45
CA GLU A 67 20.13 -12.61 6.87
C GLU A 67 19.68 -11.17 7.06
N LYS A 68 20.26 -10.23 6.29
CA LYS A 68 20.00 -8.78 6.41
C LYS A 68 19.64 -8.14 5.08
N VAL A 69 18.96 -7.01 5.14
CA VAL A 69 18.62 -6.20 3.98
C VAL A 69 19.03 -4.75 4.21
N GLU A 70 19.75 -4.15 3.27
CA GLU A 70 20.14 -2.74 3.31
C GLU A 70 19.54 -1.97 2.12
N LEU A 71 18.70 -0.98 2.42
CA LEU A 71 18.08 -0.12 1.42
C LEU A 71 18.90 1.16 1.17
N HIS A 72 19.15 1.42 -0.11
CA HIS A 72 19.72 2.64 -0.65
C HIS A 72 18.73 3.28 -1.63
N TRP A 73 18.81 4.60 -1.77
CA TRP A 73 18.08 5.31 -2.81
C TRP A 73 18.76 6.60 -3.25
N GLU A 74 18.48 7.03 -4.46
CA GLU A 74 18.88 8.35 -4.96
C GLU A 74 18.03 9.45 -4.33
N GLN A 75 18.67 10.53 -3.85
CA GLN A 75 17.95 11.65 -3.25
C GLN A 75 17.22 12.44 -4.35
N PRO A 76 15.88 12.57 -4.30
CA PRO A 76 15.18 13.37 -5.30
C PRO A 76 15.48 14.86 -5.12
N TYR A 77 15.63 15.55 -6.26
CA TYR A 77 15.62 17.01 -6.35
C TYR A 77 14.23 17.50 -6.75
N PHE A 78 13.75 18.54 -6.07
CA PHE A 78 12.45 19.18 -6.31
C PHE A 78 12.65 20.67 -6.61
N LYS A 79 12.13 21.10 -7.77
CA LYS A 79 12.10 22.49 -8.21
C LYS A 79 11.04 23.25 -7.41
N LYS A 80 11.49 24.28 -6.68
CA LYS A 80 10.63 25.12 -5.81
C LYS A 80 10.70 26.62 -6.12
N ASP A 81 11.69 27.05 -6.89
CA ASP A 81 11.94 28.44 -7.23
C ASP A 81 11.01 28.90 -8.36
N ILE A 82 10.12 29.84 -8.06
CA ILE A 82 9.11 30.39 -8.98
C ILE A 82 9.70 31.34 -10.02
N GLU A 83 10.87 31.93 -9.76
CA GLU A 83 11.56 32.80 -10.72
C GLU A 83 12.32 31.97 -11.77
N LYS A 84 12.75 30.76 -11.38
CA LYS A 84 13.54 29.86 -12.24
C LYS A 84 12.74 28.82 -13.01
N TYR A 85 11.56 28.43 -12.53
CA TYR A 85 10.80 27.31 -13.09
C TYR A 85 9.34 27.67 -13.36
N SER A 86 8.77 27.06 -14.40
CA SER A 86 7.35 27.27 -14.71
C SER A 86 6.43 26.69 -13.62
N GLU A 87 5.25 27.28 -13.44
CA GLU A 87 4.23 26.77 -12.51
C GLU A 87 3.90 25.29 -12.73
N LYS A 88 3.90 24.84 -13.99
CA LYS A 88 3.66 23.44 -14.37
C LYS A 88 4.74 22.51 -13.81
N GLU A 89 6.00 22.90 -13.86
CA GLU A 89 7.12 22.14 -13.31
C GLU A 89 7.05 22.06 -11.79
N ILE A 90 6.79 23.19 -11.14
CA ILE A 90 6.66 23.26 -9.68
C ILE A 90 5.50 22.38 -9.20
N LYS A 91 4.35 22.41 -9.89
CA LYS A 91 3.20 21.56 -9.59
C LYS A 91 3.52 20.07 -9.77
N LYS A 92 4.29 19.71 -10.82
CA LYS A 92 4.74 18.34 -11.05
C LYS A 92 5.66 17.87 -9.92
N ASP A 93 6.61 18.69 -9.50
CA ASP A 93 7.55 18.35 -8.42
C ASP A 93 6.88 18.32 -7.06
N LYS A 94 5.88 19.17 -6.80
CA LYS A 94 5.02 19.05 -5.61
C LYS A 94 4.37 17.67 -5.54
N ASN A 95 3.84 17.13 -6.65
CA ASN A 95 3.29 15.77 -6.66
C ASN A 95 4.35 14.70 -6.39
N ARG A 96 5.55 14.85 -6.95
CA ARG A 96 6.69 13.94 -6.68
C ARG A 96 7.12 13.96 -5.21
N GLU A 97 7.09 15.13 -4.57
CA GLU A 97 7.38 15.29 -3.14
C GLU A 97 6.36 14.54 -2.27
N LEU A 98 5.07 14.58 -2.63
CA LEU A 98 4.03 13.82 -1.94
C LEU A 98 4.22 12.29 -2.06
N HIS A 99 4.69 11.80 -3.21
CA HIS A 99 5.05 10.39 -3.38
C HIS A 99 6.31 10.02 -2.58
N TYR A 100 7.29 10.92 -2.53
CA TYR A 100 8.49 10.72 -1.72
C TYR A 100 8.17 10.65 -0.22
N ASN A 101 7.25 11.48 0.28
CA ASN A 101 6.77 11.39 1.66
C ASN A 101 6.12 10.03 1.96
N ARG A 102 5.37 9.46 1.01
CA ARG A 102 4.85 8.08 1.15
C ARG A 102 5.96 7.05 1.18
N PHE A 103 6.98 7.20 0.34
CA PHE A 103 8.15 6.34 0.36
C PHE A 103 8.85 6.39 1.73
N LEU A 104 9.11 7.58 2.29
CA LEU A 104 9.72 7.70 3.63
C LEU A 104 8.85 7.07 4.73
N PHE A 105 7.52 7.26 4.66
CA PHE A 105 6.59 6.60 5.57
C PHE A 105 6.68 5.08 5.47
N ARG A 106 6.74 4.55 4.25
CA ARG A 106 6.87 3.12 3.97
C ARG A 106 8.16 2.54 4.51
N VAL A 107 9.31 3.20 4.28
CA VAL A 107 10.60 2.81 4.85
C VAL A 107 10.54 2.75 6.38
N LEU A 108 9.93 3.76 7.01
CA LEU A 108 9.73 3.80 8.47
C LEU A 108 8.80 2.70 9.01
N GLN A 109 7.76 2.32 8.28
CA GLN A 109 6.92 1.20 8.69
C GLN A 109 7.68 -0.11 8.54
N PHE A 110 8.36 -0.30 7.41
CA PHE A 110 9.09 -1.52 7.10
C PHE A 110 10.24 -1.78 8.09
N SER A 111 10.96 -0.73 8.52
CA SER A 111 11.99 -0.86 9.56
C SER A 111 11.45 -1.23 10.94
N LYS A 112 10.17 -0.91 11.23
CA LYS A 112 9.50 -1.33 12.48
C LYS A 112 8.98 -2.75 12.39
N MET A 113 8.61 -3.19 11.19
CA MET A 113 8.15 -4.56 10.94
C MET A 113 9.31 -5.56 11.02
N TYR A 114 10.51 -5.19 10.58
CA TYR A 114 11.57 -6.15 10.33
C TYR A 114 12.92 -5.73 10.93
N PRO A 115 13.36 -6.37 12.04
CA PRO A 115 14.67 -6.11 12.64
C PRO A 115 15.87 -6.38 11.71
N TRP A 116 15.69 -7.25 10.71
CA TRP A 116 16.71 -7.56 9.71
C TRP A 116 16.82 -6.53 8.58
N PHE A 117 15.94 -5.53 8.54
CA PHE A 117 15.96 -4.47 7.55
C PHE A 117 16.60 -3.20 8.10
N SER A 118 17.49 -2.62 7.32
CA SER A 118 18.06 -1.30 7.55
C SER A 118 18.05 -0.48 6.26
N TYR A 119 18.33 0.81 6.40
CA TYR A 119 18.65 1.70 5.29
C TYR A 119 20.01 2.32 5.55
N SER A 120 20.70 2.67 4.46
CA SER A 120 22.07 3.18 4.52
C SER A 120 22.25 4.43 5.39
N GLU A 121 23.44 4.55 6.00
CA GLU A 121 23.78 5.60 6.97
C GLU A 121 23.46 7.01 6.47
N GLY A 122 23.81 7.29 5.22
CA GLY A 122 23.57 8.59 4.56
C GLY A 122 22.10 8.98 4.44
N LYS A 123 21.16 8.10 4.78
CA LYS A 123 19.72 8.34 4.74
C LYS A 123 19.07 8.57 6.10
N LYS A 124 19.82 8.40 7.20
CA LYS A 124 19.28 8.60 8.56
C LYS A 124 18.70 9.99 8.76
N LYS A 125 19.34 11.03 8.22
CA LYS A 125 18.84 12.41 8.32
C LYS A 125 17.47 12.56 7.66
N ASN A 126 17.28 12.04 6.44
CA ASN A 126 16.00 12.09 5.73
C ASN A 126 14.86 11.45 6.55
N ILE A 127 15.15 10.30 7.15
CA ILE A 127 14.18 9.58 7.95
C ILE A 127 13.87 10.34 9.25
N SER A 128 14.89 10.83 9.96
CA SER A 128 14.71 11.64 11.17
C SER A 128 13.91 12.92 10.91
N ASP A 129 14.22 13.64 9.83
CA ASP A 129 13.49 14.85 9.43
C ASP A 129 12.01 14.51 9.17
N PHE A 130 11.74 13.41 8.49
CA PHE A 130 10.37 12.98 8.22
C PHE A 130 9.64 12.48 9.47
N GLU A 131 10.31 11.80 10.40
CA GLU A 131 9.73 11.45 11.71
C GLU A 131 9.31 12.70 12.50
N ASN A 132 10.09 13.79 12.43
CA ASN A 132 9.70 15.05 13.05
C ASN A 132 8.42 15.63 12.42
N ILE A 133 8.24 15.50 11.10
CA ILE A 133 6.97 15.87 10.44
C ILE A 133 5.81 15.03 10.98
N LEU A 134 6.02 13.73 11.21
CA LEU A 134 5.00 12.83 11.73
C LEU A 134 4.61 13.10 13.20
N LYS A 135 5.39 13.88 13.95
CA LYS A 135 5.04 14.34 15.32
C LYS A 135 4.02 15.48 15.31
N ASN A 136 3.83 16.16 14.18
CA ASN A 136 2.82 17.21 14.05
C ASN A 136 1.40 16.63 14.17
N LYS A 137 0.42 17.51 14.37
CA LYS A 137 -1.00 17.14 14.26
C LYS A 137 -1.30 16.69 12.83
N LEU A 138 -1.55 15.39 12.64
CA LEU A 138 -1.92 14.83 11.35
C LEU A 138 -3.41 14.55 11.27
N ILE A 139 -3.99 14.87 10.11
CA ILE A 139 -5.36 14.48 9.80
C ILE A 139 -5.44 13.63 8.53
N ILE A 140 -6.39 12.70 8.51
CA ILE A 140 -6.70 11.87 7.34
C ILE A 140 -7.90 12.44 6.57
N ASN A 141 -7.87 12.23 5.26
CA ASN A 141 -8.98 12.51 4.37
C ASN A 141 -10.19 11.60 4.69
N TYR A 142 -11.35 11.96 4.18
CA TYR A 142 -12.60 11.22 4.39
C TYR A 142 -13.48 11.33 3.14
N PRO A 143 -14.44 10.41 2.94
CA PRO A 143 -15.33 10.43 1.77
C PRO A 143 -16.09 11.76 1.67
N ASN A 144 -16.13 12.37 0.48
CA ASN A 144 -16.77 13.67 0.26
C ASN A 144 -17.82 13.68 -0.86
N ASP A 145 -18.04 12.56 -1.54
CA ASP A 145 -19.07 12.40 -2.57
C ASP A 145 -19.45 10.92 -2.75
N ILE A 146 -20.64 10.68 -3.31
CA ILE A 146 -21.03 9.39 -3.87
C ILE A 146 -20.21 9.18 -5.16
N LYS A 147 -19.70 7.98 -5.41
CA LYS A 147 -19.02 7.69 -6.69
C LYS A 147 -20.07 7.86 -7.79
N ARG A 148 -19.92 8.86 -8.67
CA ARG A 148 -20.63 8.84 -9.96
C ARG A 148 -19.95 7.80 -10.80
N HIS A 149 -20.68 6.77 -11.23
CA HIS A 149 -20.16 5.76 -12.14
C HIS A 149 -19.64 6.47 -13.40
N SER A 150 -18.33 6.47 -13.63
CA SER A 150 -17.82 6.77 -14.97
C SER A 150 -18.06 5.53 -15.81
N ILE A 151 -19.03 5.60 -16.71
CA ILE A 151 -19.38 4.56 -17.71
C ILE A 151 -18.27 4.50 -18.76
N SER A 152 -17.04 4.24 -18.35
CA SER A 152 -15.93 3.99 -19.27
C SER A 152 -15.42 2.58 -19.04
N GLU A 153 -15.47 1.75 -20.08
CA GLU A 153 -14.97 0.37 -20.12
C GLU A 153 -13.47 0.25 -19.76
N SER A 154 -12.74 1.38 -19.70
CA SER A 154 -11.31 1.48 -19.41
C SER A 154 -10.92 1.21 -17.96
N LYS A 155 -11.85 0.84 -17.06
CA LYS A 155 -11.54 0.56 -15.65
C LYS A 155 -12.26 -0.68 -15.11
N LYS A 156 -11.84 -1.86 -15.56
CA LYS A 156 -12.41 -3.15 -15.12
C LYS A 156 -12.34 -3.36 -13.60
N GLU A 157 -11.27 -2.89 -12.93
CA GLU A 157 -11.17 -2.92 -11.46
C GLU A 157 -12.25 -2.06 -10.78
N ASP A 158 -12.60 -0.89 -11.34
CA ASP A 158 -13.70 -0.05 -10.81
C ASP A 158 -15.07 -0.75 -10.93
N ILE A 159 -15.26 -1.57 -11.98
CA ILE A 159 -16.48 -2.37 -12.18
C ILE A 159 -16.52 -3.47 -11.13
N ILE A 160 -15.43 -4.23 -10.96
CA ILE A 160 -15.38 -5.34 -10.01
C ILE A 160 -15.52 -4.84 -8.57
N GLU A 161 -14.87 -3.73 -8.21
CA GLU A 161 -15.07 -3.05 -6.93
C GLU A 161 -16.55 -2.75 -6.69
N SER A 162 -17.22 -2.17 -7.68
CA SER A 162 -18.65 -1.85 -7.61
C SER A 162 -19.51 -3.10 -7.48
N LEU A 163 -19.19 -4.17 -8.20
CA LEU A 163 -19.92 -5.44 -8.13
C LEU A 163 -19.81 -6.05 -6.73
N PHE A 164 -18.62 -6.09 -6.13
CA PHE A 164 -18.44 -6.58 -4.77
C PHE A 164 -19.23 -5.80 -3.73
N VAL A 165 -19.43 -4.49 -3.88
CA VAL A 165 -20.12 -3.68 -2.86
C VAL A 165 -21.63 -3.60 -3.10
N ASN A 166 -22.10 -3.60 -4.34
CA ASN A 166 -23.50 -3.33 -4.66
C ASN A 166 -24.32 -4.61 -4.93
N GLU A 167 -23.78 -5.53 -5.73
CA GLU A 167 -24.53 -6.69 -6.24
C GLU A 167 -24.13 -7.98 -5.53
N TYR A 168 -22.83 -8.19 -5.34
CA TYR A 168 -22.22 -9.41 -4.80
C TYR A 168 -21.65 -9.23 -3.39
N LYS A 169 -22.19 -8.26 -2.62
CA LYS A 169 -21.75 -7.99 -1.24
C LYS A 169 -21.80 -9.19 -0.31
N PHE A 170 -22.74 -10.10 -0.55
CA PHE A 170 -22.88 -11.34 0.20
C PHE A 170 -21.62 -12.20 0.14
N LEU A 171 -20.85 -12.19 -0.97
CA LEU A 171 -19.61 -12.94 -1.08
C LEU A 171 -18.67 -12.56 0.07
N LEU A 172 -18.32 -11.27 0.19
CA LEU A 172 -17.41 -10.78 1.23
C LEU A 172 -18.07 -10.75 2.60
N LYS A 173 -19.34 -10.33 2.71
CA LYS A 173 -20.03 -10.22 4.00
C LYS A 173 -20.21 -11.58 4.67
N ASP A 174 -20.58 -12.62 3.92
CA ASP A 174 -20.85 -13.94 4.50
C ASP A 174 -19.54 -14.67 4.78
N LYS A 175 -18.57 -14.62 3.85
CA LYS A 175 -17.27 -15.29 4.01
C LYS A 175 -16.46 -14.75 5.18
N LEU A 176 -16.55 -13.44 5.45
CA LEU A 176 -15.78 -12.76 6.49
C LEU A 176 -16.63 -12.22 7.64
N LEU A 177 -17.93 -12.54 7.66
CA LEU A 177 -18.88 -12.10 8.68
C LEU A 177 -18.90 -10.57 8.89
N LEU A 178 -18.86 -9.80 7.80
CA LEU A 178 -18.77 -8.34 7.86
C LEU A 178 -20.14 -7.70 8.13
N SER A 179 -20.20 -6.80 9.10
CA SER A 179 -21.40 -5.98 9.36
C SER A 179 -21.57 -4.88 8.31
N GLU A 180 -20.47 -4.21 7.97
CA GLU A 180 -20.41 -3.12 7.00
C GLU A 180 -19.45 -3.47 5.87
N LEU A 181 -19.75 -3.01 4.66
CA LEU A 181 -18.90 -3.19 3.47
C LEU A 181 -19.10 -1.98 2.54
N ASN A 182 -18.02 -1.29 2.19
CA ASN A 182 -18.07 -0.20 1.24
C ASN A 182 -16.74 -0.04 0.51
N GLN A 183 -16.64 0.94 -0.40
CA GLN A 183 -15.48 1.12 -1.27
C GLN A 183 -14.81 2.48 -1.12
N GLN A 184 -13.58 2.56 -1.62
CA GLN A 184 -12.83 3.79 -1.86
C GLN A 184 -12.71 4.66 -0.59
N LEU A 185 -12.15 4.09 0.49
CA LEU A 185 -11.87 4.83 1.73
C LEU A 185 -10.62 5.72 1.55
N PRO A 186 -10.72 7.06 1.58
CA PRO A 186 -9.59 7.93 1.27
C PRO A 186 -8.48 7.87 2.33
N VAL A 187 -7.22 7.88 1.87
CA VAL A 187 -6.03 7.79 2.76
C VAL A 187 -5.05 8.96 2.64
N GLY A 188 -5.47 10.06 1.99
CA GLY A 188 -4.66 11.28 1.92
C GLY A 188 -4.42 11.85 3.32
N ILE A 189 -3.17 12.20 3.64
CA ILE A 189 -2.78 12.78 4.94
C ILE A 189 -2.41 14.24 4.78
N PHE A 190 -2.75 15.03 5.80
CA PHE A 190 -2.44 16.46 5.88
C PHE A 190 -1.81 16.81 7.24
N THR A 191 -0.91 17.77 7.25
CA THR A 191 -0.37 18.42 8.45
C THR A 191 -1.30 19.55 8.89
N GLY A 192 -2.04 19.37 9.97
CA GLY A 192 -2.99 20.37 10.47
C GLY A 192 -4.32 20.39 9.70
N LEU A 193 -4.71 21.53 9.14
CA LEU A 193 -6.00 21.70 8.45
C LEU A 193 -5.95 21.17 7.01
N LYS A 194 -7.05 20.64 6.48
CA LYS A 194 -7.10 20.06 5.12
C LYS A 194 -7.01 21.18 4.06
N SER A 195 -5.90 21.23 3.33
CA SER A 195 -5.65 22.15 2.21
C SER A 195 -4.61 21.56 1.23
N GLU A 196 -4.41 22.19 0.07
CA GLU A 196 -3.32 21.80 -0.84
C GLU A 196 -1.93 22.13 -0.28
N ASN A 197 -1.79 23.08 0.65
CA ASN A 197 -0.50 23.48 1.22
C ASN A 197 -0.06 22.57 2.37
N THR A 198 -1.02 21.96 3.05
CA THR A 198 -0.80 21.05 4.18
C THR A 198 -0.80 19.59 3.77
N ARG A 199 -1.01 19.30 2.48
CA ARG A 199 -1.05 17.93 1.96
C ARG A 199 0.33 17.28 2.15
N LEU A 200 0.38 16.18 2.90
CA LEU A 200 1.60 15.42 3.16
C LEU A 200 1.75 14.25 2.19
N PHE A 201 0.64 13.54 1.92
CA PHE A 201 0.58 12.45 0.96
C PHE A 201 -0.34 12.79 -0.22
N THR A 202 -0.16 12.13 -1.35
CA THR A 202 -1.13 12.22 -2.45
C THR A 202 -2.51 11.77 -1.95
N GLY A 203 -3.59 12.27 -2.54
CA GLY A 203 -4.91 12.00 -1.96
C GLY A 203 -6.14 12.15 -2.86
N GLN A 204 -6.01 12.64 -4.11
CA GLN A 204 -7.19 12.78 -4.98
C GLN A 204 -7.65 11.44 -5.58
N LYS A 205 -6.73 10.49 -5.78
CA LYS A 205 -7.01 9.14 -6.30
C LYS A 205 -6.47 8.03 -5.39
N SER A 206 -6.24 8.33 -4.12
CA SER A 206 -5.67 7.36 -3.19
C SER A 206 -6.68 7.01 -2.13
N ALA A 207 -7.23 5.82 -2.29
CA ALA A 207 -8.22 5.26 -1.43
C ALA A 207 -8.02 3.74 -1.41
N ILE A 208 -8.36 3.14 -0.28
CA ILE A 208 -8.48 1.69 -0.16
C ILE A 208 -9.67 1.25 -1.02
N ASP A 209 -9.46 0.30 -1.93
CA ASP A 209 -10.46 -0.13 -2.91
C ASP A 209 -11.76 -0.58 -2.25
N ILE A 210 -11.67 -1.52 -1.31
CA ILE A 210 -12.82 -2.01 -0.52
C ILE A 210 -12.41 -2.05 0.96
N TRP A 211 -13.36 -1.74 1.84
CA TRP A 211 -13.22 -1.92 3.28
C TRP A 211 -14.51 -2.49 3.87
N GLY A 212 -14.37 -3.20 4.97
CA GLY A 212 -15.48 -3.71 5.74
C GLY A 212 -15.14 -3.75 7.22
N SER A 213 -16.15 -3.84 8.08
CA SER A 213 -15.91 -3.93 9.52
C SER A 213 -16.87 -4.89 10.19
N ASN A 214 -16.41 -5.52 11.26
CA ASN A 214 -17.23 -6.29 12.19
C ASN A 214 -16.66 -6.13 13.60
N GLY A 215 -17.51 -5.78 14.57
CA GLY A 215 -17.05 -5.51 15.94
C GLY A 215 -15.88 -4.50 16.00
N ASP A 216 -14.74 -4.97 16.52
CA ASP A 216 -13.47 -4.26 16.68
C ASP A 216 -12.45 -4.52 15.55
N GLU A 217 -12.87 -5.19 14.47
CA GLU A 217 -12.03 -5.46 13.30
C GLU A 217 -12.39 -4.56 12.11
N LEU A 218 -11.36 -3.96 11.52
CA LEU A 218 -11.42 -3.34 10.19
C LEU A 218 -10.69 -4.22 9.17
N SER A 219 -11.45 -4.72 8.21
CA SER A 219 -10.95 -5.43 7.04
C SER A 219 -10.75 -4.46 5.87
N ILE A 220 -9.59 -4.49 5.21
CA ILE A 220 -9.30 -3.70 4.01
C ILE A 220 -8.84 -4.61 2.88
N PHE A 221 -9.21 -4.30 1.65
CA PHE A 221 -8.94 -5.13 0.48
C PHE A 221 -8.24 -4.30 -0.57
N GLU A 222 -7.14 -4.84 -1.07
CA GLU A 222 -6.47 -4.34 -2.25
C GLU A 222 -6.87 -5.22 -3.44
N LEU A 223 -7.59 -4.65 -4.40
CA LEU A 223 -8.16 -5.39 -5.50
C LEU A 223 -7.21 -5.39 -6.70
N LYS A 224 -7.05 -6.56 -7.33
CA LYS A 224 -6.40 -6.67 -8.65
C LYS A 224 -7.20 -7.54 -9.59
N TYR A 225 -7.33 -7.08 -10.84
CA TYR A 225 -7.95 -7.84 -11.92
C TYR A 225 -6.96 -7.99 -13.08
N GLN A 226 -6.60 -9.24 -13.42
CA GLN A 226 -5.63 -9.56 -14.47
C GLN A 226 -4.28 -8.80 -14.35
N ASN A 227 -3.92 -8.39 -13.13
CA ASN A 227 -2.73 -7.61 -12.85
C ASN A 227 -1.84 -8.35 -11.85
N LYS A 228 -0.70 -8.85 -12.34
CA LYS A 228 0.27 -9.66 -11.59
C LYS A 228 1.36 -8.82 -10.93
N LYS A 229 1.23 -7.50 -10.77
CA LYS A 229 2.34 -6.69 -10.20
C LYS A 229 2.60 -7.01 -8.73
N VAL A 230 3.88 -6.97 -8.33
CA VAL A 230 4.31 -7.15 -6.93
C VAL A 230 3.91 -5.96 -6.05
N GLY A 231 3.63 -4.80 -6.68
CA GLY A 231 3.18 -3.58 -6.02
C GLY A 231 1.94 -3.73 -5.13
N ILE A 232 1.13 -4.77 -5.29
CA ILE A 232 -0.01 -5.07 -4.41
C ILE A 232 0.40 -5.20 -2.94
N ILE A 233 1.59 -5.77 -2.65
CA ILE A 233 2.12 -5.88 -1.29
C ILE A 233 2.43 -4.49 -0.73
N SER A 234 3.12 -3.66 -1.52
CA SER A 234 3.57 -2.34 -1.07
C SER A 234 2.39 -1.41 -0.79
N GLU A 235 1.35 -1.50 -1.61
CA GLU A 235 0.13 -0.73 -1.45
C GLU A 235 -0.69 -1.17 -0.22
N LEU A 236 -0.92 -2.48 -0.05
CA LEU A 236 -1.65 -2.98 1.10
C LEU A 236 -0.92 -2.68 2.42
N LEU A 237 0.41 -2.86 2.48
CA LEU A 237 1.20 -2.50 3.65
C LEU A 237 1.16 -1.00 3.95
N PHE A 238 1.19 -0.15 2.92
CA PHE A 238 1.01 1.29 3.10
C PHE A 238 -0.36 1.59 3.73
N TYR A 239 -1.44 1.02 3.21
CA TYR A 239 -2.78 1.23 3.77
C TYR A 239 -2.91 0.71 5.20
N LEU A 240 -2.40 -0.48 5.51
CA LEU A 240 -2.37 -1.02 6.87
C LEU A 240 -1.58 -0.11 7.81
N GLY A 241 -0.43 0.42 7.38
CA GLY A 241 0.36 1.37 8.17
C GLY A 241 -0.42 2.65 8.50
N ILE A 242 -1.17 3.19 7.54
CA ILE A 242 -2.04 4.37 7.77
C ILE A 242 -3.21 4.01 8.70
N MET A 243 -3.88 2.89 8.46
CA MET A 243 -5.02 2.46 9.31
C MET A 243 -4.56 2.14 10.73
N ASN A 244 -3.36 1.59 10.92
CA ASN A 244 -2.76 1.39 12.25
C ASN A 244 -2.59 2.73 12.97
N LYS A 245 -2.07 3.75 12.28
CA LYS A 245 -1.92 5.10 12.83
C LYS A 245 -3.24 5.77 13.19
N VAL A 246 -4.33 5.45 12.48
CA VAL A 246 -5.67 6.03 12.66
C VAL A 246 -6.46 5.31 13.75
N PHE A 247 -6.63 3.99 13.63
CA PHE A 247 -7.55 3.20 14.46
C PHE A 247 -6.89 2.61 15.70
N ILE A 248 -5.68 2.03 15.56
CA ILE A 248 -5.01 1.37 16.69
C ILE A 248 -4.22 2.38 17.54
N LYS A 249 -3.40 3.23 16.91
CA LYS A 249 -2.51 4.16 17.62
C LYS A 249 -3.13 5.53 17.89
N GLY A 250 -4.18 5.91 17.15
CA GLY A 250 -4.87 7.20 17.31
C GLY A 250 -4.02 8.46 17.05
N THR A 251 -2.86 8.30 16.41
CA THR A 251 -1.90 9.39 16.11
C THR A 251 -2.29 10.23 14.89
N ILE A 252 -3.09 9.67 13.98
CA ILE A 252 -3.71 10.38 12.86
C ILE A 252 -5.21 10.44 13.12
N LYS A 253 -5.81 11.62 13.03
CA LYS A 253 -7.23 11.81 13.38
C LYS A 253 -8.07 12.19 12.17
N TYR A 254 -9.31 11.74 12.12
CA TYR A 254 -10.28 12.38 11.25
C TYR A 254 -10.60 13.79 11.75
N PRO A 255 -10.74 14.79 10.87
CA PRO A 255 -11.15 16.14 11.28
C PRO A 255 -12.60 16.13 11.79
N GLU A 256 -12.97 17.10 12.63
CA GLU A 256 -14.30 17.15 13.27
C GLU A 256 -15.45 17.11 12.28
N LYS A 257 -15.35 17.89 11.20
CA LYS A 257 -16.31 17.90 10.08
C LYS A 257 -16.54 16.54 9.40
N ALA A 258 -15.70 15.54 9.65
CA ALA A 258 -15.92 14.19 9.14
C ALA A 258 -17.10 13.49 9.83
N ARG A 259 -17.54 13.98 11.00
CA ARG A 259 -18.72 13.47 11.74
C ARG A 259 -20.02 13.61 10.94
N ASP A 260 -20.12 14.65 10.14
CA ASP A 260 -21.36 15.00 9.44
C ASP A 260 -21.49 14.32 8.06
N ILE A 261 -20.52 13.47 7.70
CA ILE A 261 -20.42 12.84 6.38
C ILE A 261 -21.31 11.63 6.31
N LYS A 262 -22.23 11.62 5.33
CA LYS A 262 -23.22 10.54 5.14
C LYS A 262 -22.88 9.56 4.01
N TYR A 263 -21.70 9.68 3.41
CA TYR A 263 -21.32 8.88 2.25
C TYR A 263 -20.70 7.55 2.64
N ARG A 264 -21.01 6.50 1.87
CA ARG A 264 -20.30 5.20 1.90
C ARG A 264 -20.26 4.56 3.29
N ASP A 265 -21.35 4.62 4.05
CA ASP A 265 -21.43 4.11 5.43
C ASP A 265 -20.35 4.67 6.38
N PHE A 266 -19.74 5.80 6.03
CA PHE A 266 -18.69 6.40 6.81
C PHE A 266 -19.11 6.77 8.25
N PRO A 267 -20.36 7.21 8.56
CA PRO A 267 -20.80 7.40 9.94
C PRO A 267 -20.60 6.15 10.81
N LYS A 268 -20.88 4.97 10.26
CA LYS A 268 -20.77 3.70 10.97
C LYS A 268 -19.30 3.37 11.25
N LEU A 269 -18.42 3.54 10.27
CA LEU A 269 -16.98 3.40 10.47
C LEU A 269 -16.43 4.43 11.46
N TYR A 270 -16.83 5.69 11.33
CA TYR A 270 -16.40 6.78 12.22
C TYR A 270 -16.77 6.49 13.67
N SER A 271 -17.96 5.97 13.93
CA SER A 271 -18.39 5.58 15.28
C SER A 271 -17.49 4.51 15.92
N LYS A 272 -16.84 3.68 15.10
CA LYS A 272 -15.94 2.59 15.52
C LYS A 272 -14.47 3.00 15.66
N ILE A 273 -14.10 4.27 15.41
CA ILE A 273 -12.69 4.72 15.46
C ILE A 273 -11.99 4.35 16.77
N LYS A 274 -12.71 4.44 17.90
CA LYS A 274 -12.16 4.14 19.22
C LYS A 274 -12.24 2.66 19.63
N THR A 275 -13.01 1.86 18.90
CA THR A 275 -13.26 0.45 19.23
C THR A 275 -12.45 -0.50 18.37
N ILE A 276 -12.12 -0.10 17.13
CA ILE A 276 -11.29 -0.91 16.25
C ILE A 276 -9.89 -1.06 16.87
N ASN A 277 -9.52 -2.29 17.18
CA ASN A 277 -8.20 -2.65 17.73
C ASN A 277 -7.47 -3.68 16.85
N LYS A 278 -8.15 -4.22 15.83
CA LYS A 278 -7.65 -5.25 14.92
C LYS A 278 -7.79 -4.79 13.47
N LEU A 279 -6.73 -5.03 12.68
CA LEU A 279 -6.72 -4.76 11.24
C LEU A 279 -6.47 -6.05 10.48
N LYS A 280 -7.23 -6.26 9.40
CA LYS A 280 -6.99 -7.38 8.49
C LYS A 280 -6.94 -6.90 7.04
N GLY A 281 -5.81 -7.09 6.38
CA GLY A 281 -5.63 -6.80 4.98
C GLY A 281 -5.90 -8.03 4.12
N TYR A 282 -6.43 -7.83 2.92
CA TYR A 282 -6.64 -8.91 1.96
C TYR A 282 -6.10 -8.52 0.59
N PHE A 283 -5.30 -9.42 0.01
CA PHE A 283 -5.11 -9.44 -1.44
C PHE A 283 -6.36 -10.03 -2.08
N LEU A 284 -7.21 -9.19 -2.68
CA LEU A 284 -8.42 -9.63 -3.37
C LEU A 284 -8.13 -9.71 -4.87
N VAL A 285 -7.87 -10.92 -5.36
CA VAL A 285 -7.27 -11.12 -6.69
C VAL A 285 -8.06 -12.10 -7.55
N ASP A 286 -8.09 -11.82 -8.85
CA ASP A 286 -8.60 -12.79 -9.82
C ASP A 286 -7.81 -14.11 -9.71
N LYS A 287 -8.51 -15.24 -9.84
CA LYS A 287 -7.97 -16.58 -9.61
C LYS A 287 -6.74 -16.84 -10.47
N ASP A 288 -5.68 -17.36 -9.84
CA ASP A 288 -4.35 -17.59 -10.44
C ASP A 288 -3.68 -16.33 -11.05
N LYS A 289 -4.15 -15.13 -10.67
CA LYS A 289 -3.61 -13.84 -11.14
C LYS A 289 -2.80 -13.07 -10.11
N LEU A 290 -2.50 -13.65 -8.95
CA LEU A 290 -1.48 -13.11 -8.06
C LEU A 290 -0.08 -13.22 -8.71
N HIS A 291 0.85 -12.34 -8.35
CA HIS A 291 2.22 -12.44 -8.87
C HIS A 291 2.83 -13.81 -8.48
N PRO A 292 3.50 -14.53 -9.40
CA PRO A 292 3.96 -15.90 -9.13
C PRO A 292 4.98 -16.06 -7.99
N LEU A 293 5.65 -14.98 -7.59
CA LEU A 293 6.55 -15.01 -6.41
C LEU A 293 5.82 -14.91 -5.08
N ILE A 294 4.56 -14.48 -5.07
CA ILE A 294 3.78 -14.28 -3.85
C ILE A 294 3.09 -15.60 -3.49
N GLY A 295 3.84 -16.45 -2.79
CA GLY A 295 3.35 -17.71 -2.23
C GLY A 295 2.96 -17.60 -0.75
N ASN A 296 2.62 -18.74 -0.14
CA ASN A 296 2.26 -18.81 1.28
C ASN A 296 3.40 -18.34 2.21
N ASP A 297 4.66 -18.65 1.87
CA ASP A 297 5.82 -18.22 2.66
C ASP A 297 6.02 -16.69 2.63
N VAL A 298 5.70 -16.06 1.51
CA VAL A 298 5.70 -14.58 1.40
C VAL A 298 4.61 -13.98 2.29
N ILE A 299 3.39 -14.54 2.28
CA ILE A 299 2.29 -14.10 3.16
C ILE A 299 2.65 -14.33 4.64
N LYS A 300 3.27 -15.47 4.97
CA LYS A 300 3.75 -15.77 6.32
C LYS A 300 4.82 -14.77 6.77
N LEU A 301 5.77 -14.43 5.89
CA LEU A 301 6.79 -13.42 6.18
C LEU A 301 6.17 -12.04 6.38
N ILE A 302 5.18 -11.66 5.59
CA ILE A 302 4.38 -10.43 5.79
C ILE A 302 3.78 -10.41 7.20
N ASN A 303 3.06 -11.46 7.58
CA ASN A 303 2.41 -11.54 8.88
C ASN A 303 3.40 -11.50 10.05
N THR A 304 4.55 -12.18 9.92
CA THR A 304 5.63 -12.13 10.92
C THR A 304 6.12 -10.69 11.15
N GLY A 305 6.20 -9.88 10.09
CA GLY A 305 6.55 -8.47 10.23
C GLY A 305 5.44 -7.61 10.84
N LEU A 306 4.19 -7.90 10.50
CA LEU A 306 3.03 -7.16 11.00
C LEU A 306 2.81 -7.33 12.51
N GLU A 307 3.14 -8.52 13.05
CA GLU A 307 3.11 -8.80 14.50
C GLU A 307 3.93 -7.79 15.31
N ASN A 308 5.03 -7.28 14.76
CA ASN A 308 5.89 -6.30 15.43
C ASN A 308 5.27 -4.90 15.55
N ILE A 309 4.21 -4.60 14.80
CA ILE A 309 3.63 -3.24 14.73
C ILE A 309 2.18 -3.14 15.23
N GLY A 310 1.52 -4.27 15.52
CA GLY A 310 0.20 -4.31 16.15
C GLY A 310 -0.58 -5.59 15.85
N ASN A 311 -1.85 -5.62 16.26
CA ASN A 311 -2.80 -6.68 15.91
C ASN A 311 -3.25 -6.52 14.46
N ILE A 312 -2.35 -6.84 13.54
CA ILE A 312 -2.51 -6.66 12.10
C ILE A 312 -2.16 -7.97 11.41
N SER A 313 -2.98 -8.38 10.45
CA SER A 313 -2.71 -9.56 9.63
C SER A 313 -3.07 -9.30 8.16
N VAL A 314 -2.53 -10.13 7.28
CA VAL A 314 -2.82 -10.17 5.86
C VAL A 314 -3.15 -11.59 5.43
N ASP A 315 -4.12 -11.72 4.54
CA ASP A 315 -4.48 -12.97 3.88
C ASP A 315 -4.76 -12.74 2.39
N LYS A 316 -5.04 -13.80 1.63
CA LYS A 316 -5.48 -13.72 0.24
C LYS A 316 -6.90 -14.24 0.06
N LEU A 317 -7.64 -13.61 -0.84
CA LEU A 317 -8.92 -14.07 -1.34
C LEU A 317 -8.88 -14.06 -2.86
N GLU A 318 -9.12 -15.24 -3.43
CA GLU A 318 -9.18 -15.43 -4.87
C GLU A 318 -10.66 -15.42 -5.29
N TYR A 319 -10.98 -14.70 -6.36
CA TYR A 319 -12.31 -14.65 -6.96
C TYR A 319 -12.25 -14.97 -8.44
N GLN A 320 -13.40 -15.31 -9.02
CA GLN A 320 -13.58 -15.46 -10.46
C GLN A 320 -14.54 -14.39 -10.95
N TYR A 321 -14.21 -13.77 -12.09
CA TYR A 321 -15.07 -12.79 -12.75
C TYR A 321 -15.43 -13.23 -14.17
N ASN A 322 -16.72 -13.47 -14.40
CA ASN A 322 -17.24 -13.70 -15.74
C ASN A 322 -17.59 -12.35 -16.38
N SER A 323 -16.77 -11.90 -17.33
CA SER A 323 -16.97 -10.61 -18.00
C SER A 323 -18.19 -10.53 -18.91
N ILE A 324 -18.75 -11.67 -19.35
CA ILE A 324 -19.94 -11.71 -20.20
C ILE A 324 -21.17 -11.39 -19.35
N ASN A 325 -21.28 -12.06 -18.20
CA ASN A 325 -22.47 -11.98 -17.33
C ASN A 325 -22.30 -10.94 -16.21
N LYS A 326 -21.10 -10.37 -16.05
CA LYS A 326 -20.68 -9.53 -14.91
C LYS A 326 -20.89 -10.21 -13.56
N GLU A 327 -20.54 -11.50 -13.51
CA GLU A 327 -20.78 -12.34 -12.34
C GLU A 327 -19.49 -12.55 -11.55
N LEU A 328 -19.59 -12.42 -10.23
CA LEU A 328 -18.52 -12.73 -9.29
C LEU A 328 -18.83 -14.01 -8.51
N SER A 329 -17.79 -14.83 -8.34
CA SER A 329 -17.82 -16.03 -7.51
C SER A 329 -16.45 -16.28 -6.88
N TRP A 330 -16.33 -17.28 -6.02
CA TRP A 330 -15.07 -17.68 -5.39
C TRP A 330 -14.23 -18.62 -6.28
#